data_AF-A0A956IKS5-F1
#
_entry.id   AF-A0A956IKS5-F1
#
_cell.length_a   1.000
_cell.length_b   1.000
_cell.length_c   1.000
_cell.angle_alpha   90.00
_cell.angle_beta   90.00
_cell.angle_gamma   90.00
#
_symmetry.space_group_name_H-M   'P 1'
#
loop_
_entity.id
_entity.type
_entity.pdbx_description
1 polymer ?
#
loop_
_entity_poly.entity_id
_entity_poly.type
_entity_poly.pdbx_seq_one_letter_code
_entity_poly.pdbx_strand_id
1 'polypeptide(L)'
;MKKLLAPLLVLLSLVVTPREASLEAQEFKQAPDSCRHAHAILGWSDFKKGPDESDEDFEERKKRPWFKVGWVVGRLNWGRSEGNEQLKMVSKYEAGKVGQVEFKEYKVKGHDNGKAYVAHCGHGGTCNMVAARLFRIYKGIGKPTVYCGETAIPRMLESPSAPEIPLPTEEELNEADDDDDLDFDDDDDDDEPSVDDF
;
A
#
# COMPACT_ATOMS: atom_id res chain seq x y z
N MET A 1 -10.08 -68.91 27.85
CA MET A 1 -10.76 -67.87 28.65
C MET A 1 -10.79 -66.57 27.83
N LYS A 2 -12.01 -66.03 27.63
CA LYS A 2 -12.43 -64.61 27.61
C LYS A 2 -11.53 -63.55 26.91
N LYS A 3 -11.97 -62.97 25.77
CA LYS A 3 -12.60 -61.62 25.59
C LYS A 3 -11.67 -60.45 25.95
N LEU A 4 -11.28 -59.54 25.04
CA LEU A 4 -11.97 -58.32 24.53
C LEU A 4 -11.17 -57.83 23.29
N LEU A 5 -11.66 -57.48 22.09
CA LEU A 5 -12.65 -56.51 21.59
C LEU A 5 -12.43 -55.03 21.97
N ALA A 6 -11.65 -54.35 21.11
CA ALA A 6 -11.82 -53.00 20.52
C ALA A 6 -11.74 -51.76 21.45
N PRO A 7 -11.86 -50.51 20.92
CA PRO A 7 -10.87 -49.76 20.13
C PRO A 7 -10.71 -48.30 20.67
N LEU A 8 -10.19 -47.37 19.85
CA LEU A 8 -10.30 -45.90 19.96
C LEU A 8 -9.28 -45.16 20.85
N LEU A 9 -8.38 -44.40 20.23
CA LEU A 9 -8.46 -42.92 20.25
C LEU A 9 -7.47 -42.30 19.26
N VAL A 10 -8.06 -41.66 18.26
CA VAL A 10 -7.49 -40.61 17.43
C VAL A 10 -7.01 -39.47 18.32
N LEU A 11 -5.83 -38.91 18.03
CA LEU A 11 -5.62 -37.47 18.11
C LEU A 11 -4.60 -37.06 17.04
N LEU A 12 -5.17 -36.54 15.95
CA LEU A 12 -4.48 -35.69 14.99
C LEU A 12 -3.63 -34.67 15.73
N SER A 13 -2.33 -34.66 15.47
CA SER A 13 -1.51 -33.46 15.63
C SER A 13 -0.99 -33.06 14.25
N LEU A 14 -1.91 -32.95 13.29
CA LEU A 14 -1.71 -32.02 12.19
C LEU A 14 -1.75 -30.64 12.83
N VAL A 15 -0.59 -30.14 13.21
CA VAL A 15 -0.37 -28.71 13.33
C VAL A 15 -0.51 -28.17 11.91
N VAL A 16 -1.77 -27.96 11.50
CA VAL A 16 -2.10 -27.02 10.45
C VAL A 16 -1.74 -25.68 11.06
N THR A 17 -0.47 -25.29 10.89
CA THR A 17 -0.12 -23.87 10.96
C THR A 17 -1.10 -23.17 10.03
N PRO A 18 -1.79 -22.10 10.46
CA PRO A 18 -2.67 -21.35 9.59
C PRO A 18 -1.80 -20.75 8.50
N ARG A 19 -1.71 -21.48 7.39
CA ARG A 19 -1.20 -21.01 6.11
C ARG A 19 -2.36 -20.43 5.31
N GLU A 20 -3.32 -19.83 6.02
CA GLU A 20 -4.43 -19.02 5.51
C GLU A 20 -4.08 -17.52 5.53
N ALA A 21 -2.82 -17.14 5.75
CA ALA A 21 -2.27 -15.87 5.26
C ALA A 21 -1.69 -15.99 3.84
N SER A 22 -1.91 -17.14 3.18
CA SER A 22 -1.46 -17.42 1.82
C SER A 22 -2.67 -17.37 0.91
N LEU A 23 -2.77 -16.30 0.10
CA LEU A 23 -3.74 -16.06 -0.99
C LEU A 23 -4.88 -15.06 -0.69
N GLU A 24 -4.69 -14.05 0.17
CA GLU A 24 -5.17 -12.74 -0.29
C GLU A 24 -4.41 -12.46 -1.60
N ALA A 25 -5.13 -12.34 -2.70
CA ALA A 25 -4.57 -12.03 -4.02
C ALA A 25 -3.51 -10.94 -3.84
N GLN A 26 -2.23 -11.24 -4.12
CA GLN A 26 -1.18 -10.22 -4.04
C GLN A 26 -1.52 -9.15 -5.09
N GLU A 27 -2.25 -8.12 -4.69
CA GLU A 27 -2.78 -7.06 -5.55
C GLU A 27 -1.65 -6.34 -6.30
N PHE A 28 -0.43 -6.44 -5.77
CA PHE A 28 0.81 -5.95 -6.32
C PHE A 28 2.02 -6.79 -5.88
N LYS A 29 3.16 -6.63 -6.57
CA LYS A 29 4.40 -7.34 -6.25
C LYS A 29 5.03 -6.80 -4.96
N GLN A 30 5.26 -7.69 -4.00
CA GLN A 30 5.88 -7.39 -2.70
C GLN A 30 7.36 -7.81 -2.64
N ALA A 31 8.11 -7.23 -1.71
CA ALA A 31 9.46 -7.67 -1.35
C ALA A 31 9.43 -8.56 -0.11
N PRO A 32 10.45 -9.40 0.15
CA PRO A 32 10.57 -10.10 1.42
C PRO A 32 10.67 -9.09 2.58
N ASP A 33 9.98 -9.33 3.70
CA ASP A 33 10.03 -8.43 4.85
C ASP A 33 11.45 -8.22 5.36
N SER A 34 12.25 -9.29 5.38
CA SER A 34 13.67 -9.29 5.78
C SER A 34 14.60 -8.43 4.90
N CYS A 35 14.09 -7.85 3.81
CA CYS A 35 14.86 -6.99 2.94
C CYS A 35 15.31 -5.70 3.66
N ARG A 36 16.61 -5.42 3.66
CA ARG A 36 17.20 -4.25 4.33
C ARG A 36 17.22 -2.96 3.49
N HIS A 37 16.90 -3.07 2.22
CA HIS A 37 16.79 -1.95 1.29
C HIS A 37 15.63 -2.23 0.37
N ALA A 38 14.51 -1.56 0.59
CA ALA A 38 13.32 -1.77 -0.23
C ALA A 38 12.90 -0.48 -0.91
N HIS A 39 12.35 -0.62 -2.12
CA HIS A 39 11.89 0.49 -2.93
C HIS A 39 10.50 0.16 -3.47
N ALA A 40 9.48 0.86 -3.00
CA ALA A 40 8.13 0.75 -3.55
C ALA A 40 7.94 1.82 -4.61
N ILE A 41 7.76 1.40 -5.87
CA ILE A 41 7.18 2.25 -6.90
C ILE A 41 5.69 2.25 -6.65
N LEU A 42 5.17 3.37 -6.18
CA LEU A 42 3.78 3.55 -5.82
C LEU A 42 2.91 3.68 -7.07
N GLY A 43 3.51 4.27 -8.11
CA GLY A 43 3.06 4.20 -9.49
C GLY A 43 3.60 5.35 -10.32
N TRP A 44 2.92 5.64 -11.42
CA TRP A 44 3.44 6.48 -12.51
C TRP A 44 2.37 7.49 -12.87
N SER A 45 2.79 8.72 -13.11
CA SER A 45 1.95 9.70 -13.77
C SER A 45 2.52 10.03 -15.14
N ASP A 46 1.81 9.58 -16.18
CA ASP A 46 1.87 10.20 -17.51
C ASP A 46 0.73 11.22 -17.56
N PHE A 47 0.83 12.26 -16.73
CA PHE A 47 -0.20 13.30 -16.66
C PHE A 47 -0.16 14.09 -17.96
N LYS A 48 -1.02 13.70 -18.91
CA LYS A 48 -1.39 14.55 -20.03
C LYS A 48 -2.52 15.46 -19.56
N LYS A 49 -2.38 16.74 -19.88
CA LYS A 49 -3.46 17.71 -19.69
C LYS A 49 -4.63 17.28 -20.56
N GLY A 50 -5.82 17.16 -19.97
CA GLY A 50 -7.03 16.90 -20.75
C GLY A 50 -7.29 18.05 -21.74
N PRO A 51 -7.93 17.79 -22.89
CA PRO A 51 -8.20 18.84 -23.89
C PRO A 51 -9.01 20.01 -23.31
N ASP A 52 -9.84 19.75 -22.30
CA ASP A 52 -10.73 20.73 -21.64
C ASP A 52 -10.33 21.05 -20.20
N GLU A 53 -9.19 20.53 -19.72
CA GLU A 53 -8.69 20.79 -18.36
C GLU A 53 -8.08 22.19 -18.30
N SER A 54 -8.31 22.97 -17.23
CA SER A 54 -7.61 24.24 -17.06
C SER A 54 -6.13 24.00 -16.69
N ASP A 55 -5.26 25.00 -16.87
CA ASP A 55 -3.87 24.87 -16.39
C ASP A 55 -3.83 24.71 -14.86
N GLU A 56 -4.72 25.39 -14.14
CA GLU A 56 -4.82 25.34 -12.69
C GLU A 56 -5.25 23.94 -12.19
N ASP A 57 -6.31 23.36 -12.78
CA ASP A 57 -6.78 22.01 -12.45
C ASP A 57 -5.72 20.96 -12.74
N PHE A 58 -4.98 21.13 -13.84
CA PHE A 58 -3.88 20.25 -14.21
C PHE A 58 -2.71 20.34 -13.21
N GLU A 59 -2.35 21.55 -12.77
CA GLU A 59 -1.36 21.75 -11.70
C GLU A 59 -1.82 21.19 -10.36
N GLU A 60 -3.09 21.31 -10.02
CA GLU A 60 -3.68 20.74 -8.80
C GLU A 60 -3.68 19.21 -8.84
N ARG A 61 -4.09 18.61 -9.97
CA ARG A 61 -4.10 17.16 -10.16
C ARG A 61 -2.70 16.55 -10.02
N LYS A 62 -1.66 17.26 -10.47
CA LYS A 62 -0.25 16.87 -10.26
C LYS A 62 0.16 16.81 -8.79
N LYS A 63 -0.49 17.59 -7.91
CA LYS A 63 -0.24 17.59 -6.46
C LYS A 63 -1.01 16.50 -5.71
N ARG A 64 -2.13 16.00 -6.28
CA ARG A 64 -2.99 14.98 -5.65
C ARG A 64 -2.26 13.71 -5.20
N PRO A 65 -1.29 13.13 -5.96
CA PRO A 65 -0.51 11.99 -5.49
C PRO A 65 0.19 12.26 -4.16
N TRP A 66 0.87 13.40 -4.03
CA TRP A 66 1.62 13.77 -2.84
C TRP A 66 0.71 14.17 -1.68
N PHE A 67 -0.44 14.78 -1.96
CA PHE A 67 -1.49 14.98 -0.97
C PHE A 67 -1.94 13.65 -0.36
N LYS A 68 -2.25 12.65 -1.19
CA LYS A 68 -2.66 11.32 -0.71
C LYS A 68 -1.55 10.60 0.06
N VAL A 69 -0.29 10.74 -0.37
CA VAL A 69 0.87 10.28 0.43
C VAL A 69 0.91 10.98 1.80
N GLY A 70 0.70 12.29 1.84
CA GLY A 70 0.64 13.06 3.07
C GLY A 70 -0.45 12.57 4.03
N TRP A 71 -1.63 12.24 3.52
CA TRP A 71 -2.72 11.66 4.31
C TRP A 71 -2.40 10.28 4.86
N VAL A 72 -1.81 9.39 4.06
CA VAL A 72 -1.35 8.08 4.53
C VAL A 72 -0.32 8.26 5.66
N VAL A 73 0.64 9.15 5.47
CA VAL A 73 1.66 9.43 6.48
C VAL A 73 1.04 10.03 7.75
N GLY A 74 0.09 10.96 7.59
CA GLY A 74 -0.64 11.60 8.69
C GLY A 74 -1.36 10.57 9.54
N ARG A 75 -2.24 9.76 8.94
CA ARG A 75 -2.98 8.68 9.64
C ARG A 75 -2.04 7.69 10.34
N LEU A 76 -0.92 7.32 9.72
CA LEU A 76 0.05 6.37 10.31
C LEU A 76 0.91 6.94 11.44
N ASN A 77 1.08 8.25 11.50
CA ASN A 77 1.71 8.91 12.65
C ASN A 77 0.69 9.20 13.75
N TRP A 78 -0.57 9.39 13.39
CA TRP A 78 -1.66 9.75 14.29
C TRP A 78 -2.25 8.56 15.05
N GLY A 79 -2.22 7.36 14.48
CA GLY A 79 -2.77 6.14 15.06
C GLY A 79 -2.25 5.82 16.47
N ARG A 80 -2.91 6.39 17.47
CA ARG A 80 -2.82 6.08 18.90
C ARG A 80 -3.33 4.66 19.12
N SER A 81 -2.45 3.68 19.06
CA SER A 81 -2.68 2.44 19.81
C SER A 81 -1.34 1.79 20.11
N GLU A 82 -1.15 1.47 21.39
CA GLU A 82 0.02 0.84 21.95
C GLU A 82 0.41 -0.40 21.11
N GLY A 83 1.50 -0.29 20.33
CA GLY A 83 2.07 -1.41 19.58
C GLY A 83 2.12 -1.26 18.06
N ASN A 84 1.53 -0.23 17.46
CA ASN A 84 1.64 0.00 16.01
C ASN A 84 2.92 0.77 15.64
N GLU A 85 3.70 0.21 14.71
CA GLU A 85 4.94 0.82 14.20
C GLU A 85 4.63 2.15 13.49
N GLN A 86 4.98 3.26 14.13
CA GLN A 86 4.82 4.60 13.58
C GLN A 86 5.65 4.75 12.30
N LEU A 87 5.02 5.27 11.24
CA LEU A 87 5.70 5.54 9.97
C LEU A 87 6.38 6.91 9.98
N LYS A 88 7.69 6.92 10.17
CA LYS A 88 8.50 8.13 10.17
C LYS A 88 8.99 8.49 8.77
N MET A 89 8.55 9.63 8.25
CA MET A 89 9.19 10.24 7.09
C MET A 89 10.57 10.78 7.44
N VAL A 90 11.55 10.46 6.60
CA VAL A 90 12.94 10.88 6.77
C VAL A 90 13.51 11.38 5.46
N SER A 91 14.48 12.30 5.53
CA SER A 91 15.21 12.79 4.37
C SER A 91 16.21 11.78 3.82
N LYS A 92 16.56 10.77 4.61
CA LYS A 92 17.41 9.64 4.25
C LYS A 92 17.05 8.46 5.16
N TYR A 93 16.69 7.33 4.56
CA TYR A 93 16.39 6.11 5.32
C TYR A 93 17.68 5.35 5.69
N GLU A 94 17.62 4.60 6.79
CA GLU A 94 18.69 3.71 7.23
C GLU A 94 18.35 2.25 6.94
N ALA A 95 19.33 1.48 6.45
CA ALA A 95 19.15 0.06 6.16
C ALA A 95 18.71 -0.75 7.39
N GLY A 96 17.70 -1.59 7.22
CA GLY A 96 17.11 -2.42 8.27
C GLY A 96 16.25 -1.66 9.30
N LYS A 97 16.11 -0.34 9.21
CA LYS A 97 15.22 0.41 10.12
C LYS A 97 13.77 0.28 9.68
N VAL A 98 12.97 -0.35 10.54
CA VAL A 98 11.53 -0.48 10.37
C VAL A 98 10.86 0.87 10.62
N GLY A 99 9.80 1.17 9.87
CA GLY A 99 8.98 2.36 10.02
C GLY A 99 9.57 3.62 9.37
N GLN A 100 10.83 3.61 8.92
CA GLN A 100 11.41 4.74 8.19
C GLN A 100 11.11 4.68 6.69
N VAL A 101 10.71 5.81 6.13
CA VAL A 101 10.49 5.97 4.69
C VAL A 101 11.03 7.31 4.18
N GLU A 102 11.74 7.28 3.07
CA GLU A 102 12.14 8.44 2.29
C GLU A 102 11.36 8.44 0.97
N PHE A 103 10.56 9.47 0.74
CA PHE A 103 9.84 9.62 -0.53
C PHE A 103 10.66 10.41 -1.54
N LYS A 104 10.62 9.96 -2.79
CA LYS A 104 11.26 10.59 -3.93
C LYS A 104 10.34 10.60 -5.13
N GLU A 105 10.50 11.64 -5.93
CA GLU A 105 9.98 11.72 -7.28
C GLU A 105 11.10 11.46 -8.28
N TYR A 106 10.83 10.65 -9.31
CA TYR A 106 11.77 10.39 -10.40
C TYR A 106 11.16 10.82 -11.73
N LYS A 107 12.00 11.27 -12.67
CA LYS A 107 11.62 11.38 -14.08
C LYS A 107 11.65 10.00 -14.74
N VAL A 108 10.71 9.75 -15.62
CA VAL A 108 10.64 8.49 -16.39
C VAL A 108 11.32 8.70 -17.75
N LYS A 109 12.34 7.89 -18.06
CA LYS A 109 13.05 7.94 -19.34
C LYS A 109 12.09 7.73 -20.50
N GLY A 110 12.19 8.58 -21.53
CA GLY A 110 11.41 8.44 -22.76
C GLY A 110 9.94 8.85 -22.65
N HIS A 111 9.53 9.43 -21.51
CA HIS A 111 8.19 9.99 -21.32
C HIS A 111 8.29 11.48 -20.97
N ASP A 112 7.85 12.34 -21.88
CA ASP A 112 7.82 13.79 -21.64
C ASP A 112 6.86 14.08 -20.47
N ASN A 113 7.40 14.65 -19.40
CA ASN A 113 6.71 14.92 -18.12
C ASN A 113 6.31 13.69 -17.28
N GLY A 114 6.72 12.48 -17.66
CA GLY A 114 6.45 11.28 -16.88
C GLY A 114 7.14 11.32 -15.51
N LYS A 115 6.38 11.19 -14.42
CA LYS A 115 6.91 11.08 -13.06
C LYS A 115 6.61 9.71 -12.46
N ALA A 116 7.56 9.19 -11.67
CA ALA A 116 7.34 8.02 -10.84
C ALA A 116 7.47 8.40 -9.37
N TYR A 117 6.55 7.90 -8.56
CA TYR A 117 6.47 8.15 -7.12
C TYR A 117 7.05 6.95 -6.39
N VAL A 118 8.12 7.16 -5.63
CA VAL A 118 8.89 6.08 -5.03
C VAL A 118 9.04 6.30 -3.53
N ALA A 119 8.76 5.27 -2.75
CA ALA A 119 9.08 5.19 -1.34
C ALA A 119 10.33 4.31 -1.16
N HIS A 120 11.38 4.85 -0.56
CA HIS A 120 12.56 4.11 -0.16
C HIS A 120 12.48 3.77 1.33
N CYS A 121 12.64 2.50 1.67
CA CYS A 121 12.52 2.02 3.04
C CYS A 121 13.76 1.22 3.46
N GLY A 122 14.10 1.31 4.74
CA GLY A 122 15.09 0.44 5.36
C GLY A 122 14.63 -1.01 5.51
N HIS A 123 13.33 -1.27 5.35
CA HIS A 123 12.74 -2.58 5.61
C HIS A 123 11.70 -2.93 4.54
N GLY A 124 11.72 -4.18 4.07
CA GLY A 124 10.78 -4.70 3.08
C GLY A 124 9.34 -4.57 3.53
N GLY A 125 9.05 -4.95 4.78
CA GLY A 125 7.71 -4.87 5.35
C GLY A 125 7.18 -3.43 5.40
N THR A 126 8.06 -2.45 5.67
CA THR A 126 7.65 -1.03 5.67
C THR A 126 7.24 -0.57 4.27
N CYS A 127 7.98 -0.96 3.23
CA CYS A 127 7.62 -0.61 1.86
C CYS A 127 6.39 -1.37 1.35
N ASN A 128 6.20 -2.64 1.73
CA ASN A 128 4.99 -3.40 1.43
C ASN A 128 3.75 -2.73 2.04
N MET A 129 3.86 -2.33 3.31
CA MET A 129 2.79 -1.63 4.05
C MET A 129 2.42 -0.29 3.41
N VAL A 130 3.41 0.53 3.05
CA VAL A 130 3.17 1.81 2.36
C VAL A 130 2.51 1.60 1.00
N ALA A 131 3.00 0.64 0.21
CA ALA A 131 2.44 0.31 -1.09
C ALA A 131 0.98 -0.16 -0.99
N ALA A 132 0.67 -1.04 -0.04
CA ALA A 132 -0.69 -1.54 0.16
C ALA A 132 -1.67 -0.42 0.52
N ARG A 133 -1.31 0.43 1.49
CA ARG A 133 -2.18 1.54 1.92
C ARG A 133 -2.43 2.54 0.82
N LEU A 134 -1.38 2.92 0.08
CA LEU A 134 -1.53 3.84 -1.06
C LEU A 134 -2.34 3.23 -2.20
N PHE A 135 -2.16 1.94 -2.50
CA PHE A 135 -2.95 1.27 -3.55
C PHE A 135 -4.43 1.21 -3.20
N ARG A 136 -4.77 0.86 -1.95
CA ARG A 136 -6.15 0.82 -1.47
C ARG A 136 -6.83 2.18 -1.56
N ILE A 137 -6.13 3.24 -1.12
CA ILE A 137 -6.65 4.62 -1.13
C ILE A 137 -6.67 5.22 -2.54
N TYR A 138 -5.76 4.78 -3.41
CA TYR A 138 -5.56 5.39 -4.71
C TYR A 138 -5.32 4.37 -5.82
N LYS A 139 -6.43 3.82 -6.33
CA LYS A 139 -6.42 2.88 -7.46
C LYS A 139 -5.97 3.50 -8.80
N GLY A 140 -5.84 4.83 -8.89
CA GLY A 140 -5.58 5.57 -10.14
C GLY A 140 -4.11 5.81 -10.54
N ILE A 141 -3.13 5.54 -9.66
CA ILE A 141 -1.68 5.79 -9.91
C ILE A 141 -1.00 4.54 -10.52
N GLY A 142 -1.76 3.44 -10.64
CA GLY A 142 -1.29 2.15 -11.13
C GLY A 142 -1.04 1.15 -9.98
N LYS A 143 -0.73 -0.10 -10.34
CA LYS A 143 -0.39 -1.13 -9.36
C LYS A 143 1.03 -0.91 -8.85
N PRO A 144 1.25 -0.83 -7.53
CA PRO A 144 2.59 -0.66 -7.01
C PRO A 144 3.53 -1.82 -7.37
N THR A 145 4.81 -1.63 -7.15
CA THR A 145 5.78 -2.73 -7.17
C THR A 145 6.88 -2.45 -6.17
N VAL A 146 7.14 -3.42 -5.28
CA VAL A 146 8.21 -3.34 -4.30
C VAL A 146 9.42 -4.15 -4.76
N TYR A 147 10.56 -3.47 -4.81
CA TYR A 147 11.85 -4.02 -5.18
C TYR A 147 12.73 -4.14 -3.94
N CYS A 148 13.51 -5.23 -3.87
CA CYS A 148 14.49 -5.45 -2.81
C CYS A 148 15.91 -5.28 -3.36
N GLY A 149 16.73 -4.49 -2.68
CA GLY A 149 18.13 -4.23 -2.97
C GLY A 149 18.43 -2.75 -3.17
N GLU A 150 19.64 -2.32 -2.80
CA GLU A 150 20.11 -0.92 -2.83
C GLU A 150 20.07 -0.27 -4.22
N THR A 151 20.21 -1.08 -5.28
CA THR A 151 20.21 -0.64 -6.68
C THR A 151 19.00 -1.15 -7.45
N ALA A 152 17.97 -1.62 -6.74
CA ALA A 152 16.83 -2.31 -7.35
C ALA A 152 15.79 -1.35 -7.99
N ILE A 153 16.07 -0.04 -7.97
CA ILE A 153 15.27 0.96 -8.67
C ILE A 153 15.41 0.72 -10.19
N PRO A 154 14.30 0.62 -10.94
CA PRO A 154 14.36 0.38 -12.38
C PRO A 154 15.18 1.42 -13.14
N ARG A 155 15.95 0.96 -14.12
CA ARG A 155 16.82 1.81 -14.95
C ARG A 155 16.08 2.89 -15.72
N MET A 156 14.77 2.73 -15.95
CA MET A 156 13.92 3.73 -16.61
C MET A 156 13.60 4.95 -15.74
N LEU A 157 14.06 4.99 -14.48
CA LEU A 157 13.90 6.13 -13.58
C LEU A 157 15.20 6.94 -13.51
N GLU A 158 15.08 8.26 -13.56
CA GLU A 158 16.21 9.20 -13.52
C GLU A 158 15.92 10.38 -12.60
N SER A 159 17.00 11.07 -12.19
CA SER A 159 16.95 12.39 -11.52
C SER A 159 16.00 12.44 -10.31
N PRO A 160 16.38 11.82 -9.17
CA PRO A 160 15.57 11.89 -7.96
C PRO A 160 15.46 13.33 -7.45
N SER A 161 14.25 13.74 -7.09
CA SER A 161 13.98 14.96 -6.34
C SER A 161 13.15 14.64 -5.09
N ALA A 162 13.39 15.40 -4.01
CA ALA A 162 12.52 15.35 -2.85
C ALA A 162 11.20 16.07 -3.19
N PRO A 163 10.04 15.41 -3.06
CA PRO A 163 8.76 16.05 -3.29
C PRO A 163 8.37 16.94 -2.11
N GLU A 164 7.49 17.89 -2.37
CA GLU A 164 6.73 18.58 -1.32
C GLU A 164 5.51 17.72 -0.98
N ILE A 165 5.44 17.24 0.27
CA ILE A 165 4.36 16.40 0.76
C ILE A 165 3.56 17.24 1.77
N PRO A 166 2.36 17.72 1.40
CA PRO A 166 1.51 18.43 2.35
C PRO A 166 1.01 17.42 3.39
N LEU A 167 1.32 17.65 4.66
CA LEU A 167 0.81 16.82 5.76
C LEU A 167 -0.50 17.43 6.26
N PRO A 168 -1.57 16.63 6.38
CA PRO A 168 -2.79 17.11 7.02
C PRO A 168 -2.52 17.43 8.50
N THR A 169 -3.22 18.42 8.99
CA THR A 169 -3.30 18.77 10.41
C THR A 169 -4.06 17.70 11.20
N GLU A 170 -3.93 17.72 12.52
CA GLU A 170 -4.69 16.84 13.41
C GLU A 170 -6.21 17.05 13.25
N GLU A 171 -6.65 18.29 13.07
CA GLU A 171 -8.05 18.65 12.86
C GLU A 171 -8.58 18.05 11.55
N GLU A 172 -7.86 18.21 10.44
CA GLU A 172 -8.21 17.59 9.15
C GLU A 172 -8.27 16.06 9.24
N LEU A 173 -7.35 15.44 9.98
CA LEU A 173 -7.36 13.99 10.18
C LEU A 173 -8.58 13.50 10.97
N ASN A 174 -8.99 14.25 12.00
CA ASN A 174 -10.15 13.88 12.83
C ASN A 174 -11.47 14.10 12.09
N GLU A 175 -11.61 15.18 11.30
CA GLU A 175 -12.82 15.42 10.50
C GLU A 175 -13.06 14.31 9.46
N ALA A 176 -12.00 13.77 8.87
CA ALA A 176 -12.11 12.67 7.91
C ALA A 176 -12.51 11.33 8.54
N ASP A 177 -12.28 11.14 9.85
CA ASP A 177 -12.70 9.93 10.57
C ASP A 177 -14.17 10.03 11.03
N ASP A 178 -14.74 11.25 11.12
CA ASP A 178 -16.17 11.49 11.38
C ASP A 178 -17.03 11.33 10.10
N ASP A 179 -16.42 11.42 8.91
CA ASP A 179 -17.05 11.15 7.61
C ASP A 179 -16.90 9.69 7.14
N ASP A 180 -16.21 8.84 7.92
CA ASP A 180 -16.07 7.40 7.66
C ASP A 180 -17.35 6.60 8.09
N ASP A 181 -18.54 7.23 8.03
CA ASP A 181 -19.84 6.58 7.69
C ASP A 181 -19.86 6.17 6.19
N LEU A 182 -18.69 5.87 5.62
CA LEU A 182 -18.58 5.06 4.43
C LEU A 182 -18.78 3.60 4.88
N ASP A 183 -20.05 3.24 5.07
CA ASP A 183 -20.56 1.88 4.91
C ASP A 183 -19.96 1.32 3.62
N PHE A 184 -18.79 0.68 3.73
CA PHE A 184 -18.06 0.05 2.64
C PHE A 184 -17.99 -1.46 2.86
N ASP A 185 -19.05 -2.00 3.47
CA ASP A 185 -19.41 -3.41 3.59
C ASP A 185 -20.95 -3.48 3.45
N ASP A 186 -21.45 -3.69 2.23
CA ASP A 186 -22.68 -4.43 1.88
C ASP A 186 -23.07 -4.13 0.41
N ASP A 187 -22.19 -4.49 -0.53
CA ASP A 187 -22.61 -4.86 -1.89
C ASP A 187 -22.35 -6.38 -2.05
N ASP A 188 -22.78 -7.18 -1.07
CA ASP A 188 -23.20 -8.57 -1.33
C ASP A 188 -24.69 -8.51 -1.71
N ASP A 189 -24.96 -7.95 -2.89
CA ASP A 189 -26.18 -8.27 -3.65
C ASP A 189 -26.03 -9.73 -4.11
N ASP A 190 -26.35 -10.65 -3.20
CA ASP A 190 -26.83 -11.98 -3.51
C ASP A 190 -28.12 -11.84 -4.34
N ASP A 191 -27.96 -11.59 -5.64
CA ASP A 191 -28.99 -11.83 -6.65
C ASP A 191 -29.28 -13.35 -6.65
N GLU A 192 -30.13 -13.80 -5.73
CA GLU A 192 -30.80 -15.09 -5.86
C GLU A 192 -31.57 -15.08 -7.19
N PRO A 193 -31.28 -15.98 -8.14
CA PRO A 193 -32.12 -16.10 -9.32
C PRO A 193 -33.48 -16.65 -8.87
N SER A 194 -34.51 -15.80 -8.97
CA SER A 194 -35.91 -16.21 -8.86
C SER A 194 -36.20 -17.27 -9.93
N VAL A 195 -36.34 -18.51 -9.47
CA VAL A 195 -36.84 -19.63 -10.27
C VAL A 195 -38.36 -19.62 -10.21
N ASP A 196 -38.99 -18.87 -11.10
CA ASP A 196 -40.38 -19.08 -11.48
C ASP A 196 -40.50 -18.98 -13.00
N ASP A 197 -40.52 -20.13 -13.67
CA ASP A 197 -41.52 -20.51 -14.70
C ASP A 197 -41.10 -21.84 -15.37
N PHE A 198 -41.77 -22.94 -15.01
CA PHE A 198 -42.41 -23.91 -15.92
C PHE A 198 -43.12 -25.04 -15.14
#